data_AF-R7QEU3-F1
#
_entry.id   AF-R7QEU3-F1
#
_cell.length_a   1.000
_cell.length_b   1.000
_cell.length_c   1.000
_cell.angle_alpha   90.00
_cell.angle_beta   90.00
_cell.angle_gamma   90.00
#
_symmetry.space_group_name_H-M   'P 1'
#
loop_
_entity.id
_entity.type
_entity.pdbx_description
1 polymer ?
#
loop_
_entity_poly.entity_id
_entity_poly.type
_entity_poly.pdbx_seq_one_letter_code
_entity_poly.pdbx_strand_id
1 'polypeptide(L)'
;MLSPVKRDVALKWLEGVQEGILHLHSLRLCHNDINPSNIMISEENTAVIIDFDSCRPEGEPLGDKSGTEGWADSSATLSLPGNDQYSFERVRDFVLENLKG
;
A
#
# COMPACT_ATOMS: atom_id res chain seq x y z
N MET A 1 0.34 24.70 11.24
CA MET A 1 -0.47 24.51 10.02
C MET A 1 0.50 24.07 8.93
N LEU A 2 0.24 22.95 8.26
CA LEU A 2 1.12 22.45 7.21
C LEU A 2 1.14 23.41 6.04
N SER A 3 2.30 23.53 5.37
CA SER A 3 2.33 24.21 4.08
C SER A 3 1.43 23.42 3.11
N PRO A 4 0.46 24.07 2.44
CA PRO A 4 -0.45 23.40 1.50
C PRO A 4 0.28 22.48 0.51
N VAL A 5 1.44 22.94 0.01
CA VAL A 5 2.29 22.21 -0.94
C VAL A 5 2.69 20.81 -0.46
N LYS A 6 3.16 20.66 0.78
CA LYS A 6 3.57 19.35 1.33
C LYS A 6 2.39 18.38 1.42
N ARG A 7 1.22 18.90 1.78
CA ARG A 7 -0.01 18.09 1.87
C ARG A 7 -0.45 17.64 0.48
N ASP A 8 -0.43 18.52 -0.50
CA ASP A 8 -0.84 18.20 -1.87
C ASP A 8 0.08 17.15 -2.50
N VAL A 9 1.39 17.23 -2.26
CA VAL A 9 2.35 16.20 -2.71
C VAL A 9 2.06 14.84 -2.07
N ALA A 10 1.83 14.81 -0.76
CA ALA A 10 1.53 13.55 -0.08
C ALA A 10 0.20 12.92 -0.54
N LEU A 11 -0.82 13.74 -0.81
CA LEU A 11 -2.09 13.24 -1.38
C LEU A 11 -1.88 12.62 -2.75
N LYS A 12 -1.04 13.23 -3.62
CA LYS A 12 -0.69 12.67 -4.92
C LYS A 12 0.04 11.32 -4.81
N TRP A 13 0.92 11.17 -3.83
CA TRP A 13 1.57 9.87 -3.59
C TRP A 13 0.56 8.80 -3.18
N LEU A 14 -0.36 9.13 -2.27
CA LEU A 14 -1.41 8.20 -1.83
C LEU A 14 -2.36 7.84 -2.97
N GLU A 15 -2.72 8.79 -3.83
CA GLU A 15 -3.50 8.54 -5.04
C GLU A 15 -2.78 7.55 -5.96
N GLY A 16 -1.49 7.77 -6.24
CA GLY A 16 -0.70 6.86 -7.09
C GLY A 16 -0.58 5.44 -6.51
N VAL A 17 -0.40 5.30 -5.20
CA VAL A 17 -0.40 3.97 -4.54
C VAL A 17 -1.77 3.29 -4.70
N GLN A 18 -2.86 4.02 -4.47
CA GLN A 18 -4.21 3.46 -4.64
C GLN A 18 -4.46 3.03 -6.09
N GLU A 19 -4.04 3.81 -7.07
CA GLU A 19 -4.15 3.47 -8.50
C GLU A 19 -3.36 2.20 -8.83
N GLY A 20 -2.14 2.06 -8.29
CA GLY A 20 -1.34 0.85 -8.43
C GLY A 20 -2.02 -0.39 -7.84
N ILE A 21 -2.60 -0.27 -6.64
CA ILE A 21 -3.38 -1.36 -6.00
C ILE A 21 -4.59 -1.73 -6.87
N LEU A 22 -5.37 -0.75 -7.31
CA LEU A 22 -6.53 -0.99 -8.16
C LEU A 22 -6.15 -1.64 -9.50
N HIS A 23 -4.99 -1.29 -10.05
CA HIS A 23 -4.47 -1.96 -11.25
C HIS A 23 -4.20 -3.45 -10.99
N LEU A 24 -3.55 -3.81 -9.88
CA LEU A 24 -3.34 -5.21 -9.51
C LEU A 24 -4.67 -5.96 -9.33
N HIS A 25 -5.63 -5.34 -8.66
CA HIS A 25 -6.96 -5.93 -8.44
C HIS A 25 -7.68 -6.17 -9.77
N SER A 26 -7.53 -5.28 -10.75
CA SER A 26 -8.08 -5.46 -12.10
C SER A 26 -7.50 -6.69 -12.82
N LEU A 27 -6.29 -7.12 -12.45
CA LEU A 27 -5.61 -8.31 -12.95
C LEU A 27 -5.88 -9.56 -12.09
N ARG A 28 -6.80 -9.48 -11.11
CA ARG A 28 -7.07 -10.55 -10.12
C ARG A 28 -5.84 -10.91 -9.27
N LEU A 29 -4.99 -9.93 -8.99
CA LEU A 29 -3.83 -10.06 -8.11
C LEU A 29 -4.02 -9.19 -6.86
N CYS A 30 -3.55 -9.65 -5.71
CA CYS A 30 -3.42 -8.85 -4.50
C CYS A 30 -1.94 -8.82 -4.09
N HIS A 31 -1.45 -7.68 -3.60
CA HIS A 31 -0.05 -7.53 -3.21
C HIS A 31 0.25 -8.23 -1.88
N ASN A 32 -0.70 -8.16 -0.93
CA ASN A 32 -0.66 -8.74 0.40
C ASN A 32 0.48 -8.26 1.32
N ASP A 33 1.18 -7.19 0.95
CA ASP A 33 2.25 -6.61 1.78
C ASP A 33 2.52 -5.14 1.45
N ILE A 34 1.44 -4.35 1.31
CA ILE A 34 1.57 -2.90 1.13
C ILE A 34 2.02 -2.28 2.45
N ASN A 35 3.15 -1.58 2.43
CA ASN A 35 3.69 -0.85 3.57
C ASN A 35 4.66 0.25 3.07
N PRO A 36 5.10 1.20 3.90
CA PRO A 36 5.95 2.30 3.45
C PRO A 36 7.32 1.86 2.93
N SER A 37 7.88 0.75 3.39
CA SER A 37 9.15 0.22 2.84
C SER A 37 9.00 -0.37 1.45
N ASN A 38 7.78 -0.80 1.08
CA ASN A 38 7.44 -1.34 -0.23
C ASN A 38 6.88 -0.28 -1.19
N ILE A 39 7.08 1.01 -0.86
CA ILE A 39 6.71 2.14 -1.72
C ILE A 39 7.96 3.01 -1.92
N MET A 40 8.38 3.18 -3.18
CA MET A 40 9.46 4.08 -3.56
C MET A 40 8.93 5.35 -4.21
N ILE A 41 9.65 6.45 -4.05
CA ILE A 41 9.40 7.69 -4.81
C ILE A 41 10.40 7.75 -5.95
N SER A 42 9.92 7.82 -7.19
CA SER A 42 10.76 7.93 -8.39
C SER A 42 11.39 9.32 -8.53
N GLU A 43 12.30 9.49 -9.50
CA GLU A 43 12.90 10.78 -9.83
C GLU A 43 11.84 11.81 -10.29
N GLU A 44 10.75 11.34 -10.88
CA GLU A 44 9.58 12.13 -11.29
C GLU A 44 8.59 12.40 -10.15
N ASN A 45 8.98 12.14 -8.89
CA ASN A 45 8.16 12.35 -7.70
C ASN A 45 6.84 11.56 -7.71
N THR A 46 6.86 10.36 -8.30
CA THR A 46 5.72 9.43 -8.35
C THR A 46 5.93 8.28 -7.37
N ALA A 47 4.88 7.91 -6.63
CA ALA A 47 4.92 6.75 -5.74
C ALA A 47 4.76 5.45 -6.55
N VAL A 48 5.66 4.49 -6.33
CA VAL A 48 5.74 3.22 -7.04
C VAL A 48 5.73 2.08 -6.04
N ILE A 49 4.82 1.13 -6.22
CA ILE A 49 4.75 -0.10 -5.42
C ILE A 49 5.88 -1.03 -5.89
N ILE A 50 6.63 -1.58 -4.94
CA ILE A 50 7.73 -2.52 -5.16
C ILE A 50 7.54 -3.78 -4.31
N ASP A 51 8.39 -4.78 -4.54
CA ASP A 51 8.45 -6.04 -3.79
C ASP A 51 7.18 -6.92 -3.88
N PHE A 52 7.09 -7.67 -4.97
CA PHE A 52 5.94 -8.53 -5.29
C PHE A 52 6.07 -9.96 -4.76
N ASP A 53 6.99 -10.24 -3.83
CA ASP A 53 7.23 -11.59 -3.29
C ASP A 53 5.97 -12.20 -2.62
N SER A 54 5.09 -11.35 -2.10
CA SER A 54 3.82 -11.70 -1.46
C SER A 54 2.61 -11.61 -2.39
N CYS A 55 2.82 -11.15 -3.63
CA CYS A 55 1.74 -10.96 -4.58
C CYS A 55 1.18 -12.30 -5.06
N ARG A 56 -0.14 -12.46 -5.01
CA ARG A 56 -0.83 -13.72 -5.30
C ARG A 56 -2.16 -13.48 -6.01
N PRO A 57 -2.64 -14.45 -6.81
CA PRO A 57 -4.00 -14.45 -7.30
C PRO A 57 -5.04 -14.28 -6.17
N GLU A 58 -6.12 -13.57 -6.48
CA GLU A 58 -7.28 -13.42 -5.60
C GLU A 58 -7.88 -14.80 -5.24
N GLY A 59 -8.09 -15.04 -3.95
CA GLY A 59 -8.66 -16.27 -3.40
C GLY A 59 -7.66 -17.36 -3.03
N GLU A 60 -6.37 -17.22 -3.39
CA GLU A 60 -5.35 -18.18 -2.96
C GLU A 60 -4.99 -18.02 -1.48
N PRO A 61 -4.54 -19.10 -0.80
CA PRO A 61 -4.01 -19.01 0.55
C PRO A 61 -2.83 -18.03 0.63
N LEU A 62 -2.77 -17.26 1.72
CA LEU A 62 -1.57 -16.48 2.05
C LEU A 62 -0.40 -17.41 2.33
N GLY A 63 0.82 -16.97 1.98
CA GLY A 63 2.05 -17.70 2.26
C GLY A 63 2.77 -17.13 3.47
N ASP A 64 3.85 -17.80 3.90
CA ASP A 64 4.65 -17.41 5.09
C ASP A 64 5.24 -15.99 5.02
N LYS A 65 5.27 -15.39 3.82
CA LYS A 65 5.81 -14.04 3.57
C LYS A 65 4.74 -12.94 3.55
N SER A 66 3.46 -13.27 3.66
CA SER A 66 2.37 -12.31 3.48
C SER A 66 2.14 -11.46 4.73
N GLY A 67 2.16 -10.14 4.55
CA GLY A 67 1.86 -9.15 5.57
C GLY A 67 3.03 -8.80 6.49
N THR A 68 3.22 -7.49 6.71
CA THR A 68 4.16 -6.95 7.70
C THR A 68 3.41 -6.56 8.98
N GLU A 69 4.00 -6.86 10.15
CA GLU A 69 3.43 -6.50 11.46
C GLU A 69 3.09 -5.01 11.55
N GLY A 70 1.86 -4.70 12.00
CA GLY A 70 1.35 -3.33 12.10
C GLY A 70 0.78 -2.75 10.80
N TRP A 71 1.01 -3.40 9.66
CA TRP A 71 0.52 -3.03 8.34
C TRP A 71 -0.56 -3.98 7.79
N ALA A 72 -0.55 -5.25 8.20
CA ALA A 72 -1.50 -6.27 7.73
C ALA A 72 -2.49 -6.74 8.81
N ASP A 73 -3.65 -7.24 8.38
CA ASP A 73 -4.60 -7.97 9.23
C ASP A 73 -4.06 -9.38 9.50
N SER A 74 -3.64 -9.63 10.73
CA SER A 74 -3.08 -10.93 11.14
C SER A 74 -4.08 -12.08 11.16
N SER A 75 -5.38 -11.79 11.02
CA SER A 75 -6.42 -12.81 10.89
C SER A 75 -6.68 -13.25 9.44
N ALA A 76 -6.12 -12.52 8.46
CA ALA A 76 -6.27 -12.86 7.05
C ALA A 76 -5.60 -14.21 6.74
N THR A 77 -6.29 -15.04 5.97
CA THR A 77 -5.79 -16.37 5.55
C THR A 77 -5.79 -16.54 4.03
N LEU A 78 -6.49 -15.66 3.31
CA LEU A 78 -6.62 -15.68 1.85
C LEU A 78 -6.14 -14.35 1.28
N SER A 79 -5.59 -14.40 0.07
CA SER A 79 -5.25 -13.26 -0.78
C SER A 79 -6.53 -12.60 -1.26
N LEU A 80 -6.89 -11.46 -0.67
CA LEU A 80 -8.13 -10.74 -0.99
C LEU A 80 -7.84 -9.25 -1.18
N PRO A 81 -8.58 -8.55 -2.05
CA PRO A 81 -8.44 -7.10 -2.23
C PRO A 81 -8.52 -6.30 -0.92
N GLY A 82 -9.30 -6.80 0.05
CA GLY A 82 -9.43 -6.21 1.37
C GLY A 82 -8.10 -6.15 2.16
N ASN A 83 -7.16 -7.06 1.91
CA ASN A 83 -5.86 -7.06 2.57
C ASN A 83 -5.03 -5.84 2.15
N ASP A 84 -5.01 -5.54 0.85
CA ASP A 84 -4.31 -4.38 0.32
C ASP A 84 -4.99 -3.08 0.75
N GLN A 85 -6.33 -3.07 0.79
CA GLN A 85 -7.09 -1.91 1.26
C GLN A 85 -6.82 -1.61 2.74
N TYR A 86 -6.82 -2.63 3.60
CA TYR A 86 -6.45 -2.48 5.02
C TYR A 86 -5.05 -1.87 5.14
N SER A 87 -4.09 -2.44 4.42
CA SER A 87 -2.70 -2.01 4.45
C SER A 87 -2.51 -0.58 3.92
N PHE A 88 -3.23 -0.21 2.86
CA PHE A 88 -3.25 1.15 2.33
C PHE A 88 -3.77 2.18 3.34
N GLU A 89 -4.82 1.84 4.10
CA GLU A 89 -5.33 2.75 5.14
C GLU A 89 -4.29 3.01 6.23
N ARG A 90 -3.52 1.98 6.61
CA ARG A 90 -2.38 2.14 7.53
C ARG A 90 -1.30 3.04 6.95
N VAL A 91 -0.96 2.88 5.66
CA VAL A 91 0.00 3.77 4.96
C VAL A 91 -0.50 5.21 4.90
N ARG A 92 -1.79 5.42 4.59
CA ARG A 92 -2.41 6.74 4.57
C ARG A 92 -2.29 7.42 5.93
N ASP A 93 -2.63 6.73 7.01
CA ASP A 93 -2.55 7.28 8.36
C ASP A 93 -1.11 7.63 8.72
N PHE A 94 -0.16 6.73 8.45
CA PHE A 94 1.27 6.97 8.64
C PHE A 94 1.76 8.21 7.91
N VAL A 95 1.44 8.35 6.61
CA VAL A 95 1.83 9.53 5.82
C VAL A 95 1.24 10.80 6.42
N LEU A 96 -0.06 10.81 6.74
CA LEU A 96 -0.73 11.99 7.27
C LEU A 96 -0.27 12.39 8.68
N GLU A 97 0.15 11.43 9.50
CA GLU A 97 0.75 11.67 10.82
C GLU A 97 2.15 12.27 10.70
N ASN A 98 2.99 11.71 9.82
CA ASN A 98 4.36 12.19 9.61
C ASN A 98 4.42 13.55 8.91
N LEU A 99 3.33 13.99 8.27
CA LEU A 99 3.25 15.36 7.81
C LEU A 99 3.19 16.37 8.96
N LYS A 100 2.64 16.02 10.14
CA LYS A 100 2.37 16.98 11.23
C LYS A 100 3.63 17.51 11.94
N GLY A 101 4.78 16.87 11.75
CA GLY A 101 6.09 17.29 12.29
C GLY A 101 6.81 18.30 11.40
#